data_AF-A0A6C2U3F5-F1
#
_entry.id   AF-A0A6C2U3F5-F1
#
_cell.length_a   1.000
_cell.length_b   1.000
_cell.length_c   1.000
_cell.angle_alpha   90.00
_cell.angle_beta   90.00
_cell.angle_gamma   90.00
#
_symmetry.space_group_name_H-M   'P 1'
#
loop_
_entity.id
_entity.type
_entity.pdbx_description
1 polymer ?
#
loop_
_entity_poly.entity_id
_entity_poly.type
_entity_poly.pdbx_seq_one_letter_code
_entity_poly.pdbx_strand_id
1 'polypeptide(L)'
;MRFVKPVIITLALIQSISSYADNFTNATHAMEVYLTRGTDFNTVLKASRFMKENPEEVIDPLLEIVKTKGYKWQSCGSILAQTKNEKVLFAYIELLSDNLYEKEEDGSRKQSPPRGVSYGRQIAEYLGKMEDKRALPVLKKAVEQGDSSVSRSALEALYYLNDVSMDDLFEMASKEKYRSTPHVILSIAFNDCRRNPTYFLTVLDRYIESFPDWRMGVGIAHMYKMESYRKLERYKDALKEADIALSIDEMFLHFDHINKRKKRILDEMKKGSKSGKRE
;
A
#
# COMPACT_ATOMS: atom_id res chain seq x y z
N MET A 1 42.66 -8.40 -27.62
CA MET A 1 41.31 -8.96 -27.40
C MET A 1 41.37 -10.03 -26.31
N ARG A 2 40.93 -9.71 -25.09
CA ARG A 2 40.79 -10.67 -23.97
C ARG A 2 39.31 -11.06 -23.89
N PHE A 3 39.01 -12.34 -24.12
CA PHE A 3 37.68 -12.90 -23.90
C PHE A 3 37.44 -13.07 -22.40
N VAL A 4 36.42 -12.40 -21.87
CA VAL A 4 35.91 -12.60 -20.51
C VAL A 4 35.06 -13.87 -20.53
N LYS A 5 35.40 -14.86 -19.68
CA LYS A 5 34.64 -16.11 -19.54
C LYS A 5 33.29 -15.81 -18.85
N PRO A 6 32.18 -16.43 -19.29
CA PRO A 6 30.91 -16.33 -18.59
C PRO A 6 30.98 -17.14 -17.29
N VAL A 7 30.54 -16.52 -16.19
CA VAL A 7 30.38 -17.18 -14.89
C VAL A 7 29.18 -18.13 -14.99
N ILE A 8 29.46 -19.42 -15.13
CA ILE A 8 28.47 -20.49 -15.00
C ILE A 8 28.18 -20.63 -13.50
N ILE A 9 27.16 -19.94 -13.01
CA ILE A 9 26.57 -20.23 -11.69
C ILE A 9 25.71 -21.48 -11.87
N THR A 10 26.22 -22.59 -11.33
CA THR A 10 25.74 -23.96 -11.53
C THR A 10 24.39 -24.24 -10.86
N LEU A 11 23.53 -25.02 -11.53
CA LEU A 11 22.24 -25.56 -11.05
C LEU A 11 22.31 -26.26 -9.67
N ALA A 12 23.51 -26.65 -9.21
CA ALA A 12 23.72 -27.31 -7.92
C ALA A 12 23.38 -26.41 -6.72
N LEU A 13 23.50 -25.08 -6.84
CA LEU A 13 23.06 -24.15 -5.78
C LEU A 13 21.53 -24.15 -5.62
N ILE A 14 20.78 -24.35 -6.72
CA ILE A 14 19.32 -24.27 -6.70
C ILE A 14 18.70 -25.47 -5.95
N GLN A 15 19.30 -26.66 -6.03
CA GLN A 15 18.83 -27.83 -5.31
C GLN A 15 19.24 -27.84 -3.83
N SER A 16 20.33 -27.18 -3.42
CA SER A 16 20.70 -27.10 -2.00
C SER A 16 19.86 -26.07 -1.23
N ILE A 17 19.35 -25.00 -1.86
CA ILE A 17 18.58 -23.96 -1.16
C ILE A 17 17.23 -24.49 -0.61
N SER A 18 16.67 -25.54 -1.21
CA SER A 18 15.36 -26.09 -0.81
C SER A 18 15.33 -26.74 0.59
N SER A 19 16.48 -27.09 1.19
CA SER A 19 16.56 -27.69 2.52
C SER A 19 17.03 -26.73 3.63
N TYR A 20 17.42 -25.50 3.30
CA TYR A 20 17.91 -24.49 4.26
C TYR A 20 16.84 -23.51 4.75
N ALA A 21 15.59 -23.67 4.31
CA ALA A 21 14.52 -22.69 4.48
C ALA A 21 14.06 -22.42 5.93
N ASP A 22 14.72 -23.00 6.94
CA ASP A 22 14.40 -22.76 8.36
C ASP A 22 15.47 -21.99 9.14
N ASN A 23 16.72 -21.86 8.66
CA ASN A 23 17.78 -21.18 9.42
C ASN A 23 18.64 -20.27 8.52
N PHE A 24 18.32 -18.97 8.46
CA PHE A 24 19.27 -17.98 7.92
C PHE A 24 20.45 -17.84 8.88
N THR A 25 21.66 -17.89 8.35
CA THR A 25 22.90 -17.84 9.14
C THR A 25 23.25 -16.43 9.59
N ASN A 26 22.83 -15.42 8.83
CA ASN A 26 22.95 -13.98 9.12
C ASN A 26 22.02 -13.18 8.19
N ALA A 27 21.95 -11.87 8.37
CA ALA A 27 21.01 -11.05 7.62
C ALA A 27 21.43 -10.87 6.15
N THR A 28 22.74 -10.93 5.86
CA THR A 28 23.27 -10.95 4.49
C THR A 28 22.78 -12.17 3.71
N HIS A 29 22.84 -13.37 4.29
CA HIS A 29 22.33 -14.59 3.67
C HIS A 29 20.80 -14.50 3.46
N ALA A 30 20.05 -13.96 4.44
CA ALA A 30 18.63 -13.71 4.26
C ALA A 30 18.36 -12.74 3.09
N MET A 31 19.15 -11.68 2.96
CA MET A 31 19.04 -10.72 1.86
C MET A 31 19.34 -11.34 0.50
N GLU A 32 20.38 -12.17 0.38
CA GLU A 32 20.71 -12.89 -0.86
C GLU A 32 19.57 -13.81 -1.30
N VAL A 33 19.02 -14.59 -0.37
CA VAL A 33 17.85 -15.46 -0.61
C VAL A 33 16.63 -14.62 -1.02
N TYR A 34 16.42 -13.48 -0.35
CA TYR A 34 15.33 -12.56 -0.65
C TYR A 34 15.44 -11.95 -2.06
N LEU A 35 16.64 -11.60 -2.50
CA LEU A 35 16.90 -10.98 -3.80
C LEU A 35 17.03 -11.99 -4.94
N THR A 36 17.18 -13.27 -4.63
CA THR A 36 17.22 -14.34 -5.64
C THR A 36 15.89 -14.42 -6.42
N ARG A 37 16.01 -14.63 -7.74
CA ARG A 37 14.86 -14.83 -8.63
C ARG A 37 14.34 -16.25 -8.50
N GLY A 38 13.03 -16.42 -8.47
CA GLY A 38 12.39 -17.74 -8.39
C GLY A 38 12.37 -18.37 -7.01
N THR A 39 12.89 -17.69 -5.97
CA THR A 39 12.71 -18.10 -4.57
C THR A 39 11.21 -18.19 -4.26
N ASP A 40 10.79 -19.27 -3.61
CA ASP A 40 9.39 -19.46 -3.25
C ASP A 40 8.90 -18.40 -2.25
N PHE A 41 7.60 -18.14 -2.27
CA PHE A 41 6.99 -17.07 -1.49
C PHE A 41 7.20 -17.24 0.03
N ASN A 42 7.16 -18.47 0.55
CA ASN A 42 7.32 -18.71 1.99
C ASN A 42 8.76 -18.40 2.43
N THR A 43 9.75 -18.82 1.65
CA THR A 43 11.16 -18.50 1.92
C THR A 43 11.43 -17.00 1.82
N VAL A 44 10.85 -16.30 0.84
CA VAL A 44 10.94 -14.83 0.74
C VAL A 44 10.33 -14.14 1.97
N LEU A 45 9.20 -14.64 2.49
CA LEU A 45 8.59 -14.11 3.70
C LEU A 45 9.45 -14.33 4.94
N LYS A 46 10.03 -15.54 5.10
CA LYS A 46 10.94 -15.84 6.21
C LYS A 46 12.18 -14.94 6.15
N ALA A 47 12.79 -14.78 4.97
CA ALA A 47 13.94 -13.92 4.77
C ALA A 47 13.61 -12.45 5.09
N SER A 48 12.45 -11.98 4.63
CA SER A 48 11.97 -10.63 4.95
C SER A 48 11.78 -10.41 6.45
N ARG A 49 11.27 -11.41 7.18
CA ARG A 49 11.11 -11.34 8.63
C ARG A 49 12.47 -11.27 9.32
N PHE A 50 13.39 -12.17 8.95
CA PHE A 50 14.73 -12.22 9.52
C PHE A 50 15.49 -10.89 9.34
N MET A 51 15.41 -10.28 8.16
CA MET A 51 16.02 -8.97 7.89
C MET A 51 15.43 -7.83 8.74
N LYS A 52 14.12 -7.89 9.08
CA LYS A 52 13.49 -6.87 9.95
C LYS A 52 13.92 -7.03 11.40
N GLU A 53 14.19 -8.25 11.84
CA GLU A 53 14.68 -8.57 13.18
C GLU A 53 16.18 -8.24 13.34
N ASN A 54 16.91 -8.10 12.22
CA ASN A 54 18.35 -7.81 12.19
C ASN A 54 18.67 -6.64 11.24
N PRO A 55 18.11 -5.43 11.48
CA PRO A 55 18.15 -4.35 10.50
C PRO A 55 19.55 -3.78 10.27
N GLU A 56 20.42 -3.74 11.28
CA GLU A 56 21.73 -3.09 11.23
C GLU A 56 22.66 -3.68 10.14
N GLU A 57 22.53 -4.98 9.86
CA GLU A 57 23.33 -5.67 8.83
C GLU A 57 22.85 -5.40 7.40
N VAL A 58 21.60 -4.98 7.22
CA VAL A 58 20.95 -4.90 5.91
C VAL A 58 20.52 -3.50 5.51
N ILE A 59 20.55 -2.53 6.42
CA ILE A 59 20.11 -1.15 6.13
C ILE A 59 20.84 -0.57 4.93
N ASP A 60 22.17 -0.60 4.93
CA ASP A 60 22.98 0.01 3.88
C ASP A 60 22.83 -0.66 2.51
N PRO A 61 22.96 -1.99 2.37
CA PRO A 61 22.77 -2.62 1.07
C PRO A 61 21.33 -2.48 0.56
N LEU A 62 20.31 -2.54 1.44
CA LEU A 62 18.93 -2.31 1.01
C LEU A 62 18.67 -0.85 0.63
N LEU A 63 19.26 0.12 1.33
CA LEU A 63 19.15 1.54 0.98
C LEU A 63 19.78 1.82 -0.38
N GLU A 64 20.91 1.20 -0.68
CA GLU A 64 21.57 1.34 -1.98
C GLU A 64 20.68 0.80 -3.11
N ILE A 65 20.02 -0.35 -2.90
CA ILE A 65 19.03 -0.89 -3.85
C ILE A 65 17.86 0.08 -4.04
N VAL A 66 17.37 0.73 -2.97
CA VAL A 66 16.32 1.73 -3.06
C VAL A 66 16.78 2.94 -3.87
N LYS A 67 17.91 3.53 -3.51
CA LYS A 67 18.49 4.73 -4.16
C LYS A 67 18.72 4.51 -5.66
N THR A 68 19.26 3.35 -6.03
CA THR A 68 19.56 2.98 -7.43
C THR A 68 18.35 2.40 -8.17
N LYS A 69 17.20 2.23 -7.51
CA LYS A 69 15.98 1.60 -8.05
C LYS A 69 16.26 0.18 -8.60
N GLY A 70 17.12 -0.56 -7.92
CA GLY A 70 17.53 -1.91 -8.30
C GLY A 70 16.40 -2.95 -8.25
N TYR A 71 16.73 -4.21 -8.55
CA TYR A 71 15.76 -5.30 -8.50
C TYR A 71 15.09 -5.40 -7.12
N LYS A 72 13.76 -5.48 -7.07
CA LYS A 72 12.94 -5.52 -5.84
C LYS A 72 13.05 -4.27 -4.93
N TRP A 73 13.52 -3.12 -5.44
CA TRP A 73 13.68 -1.90 -4.62
C TRP A 73 12.44 -1.50 -3.82
N GLN A 74 11.23 -1.68 -4.36
CA GLN A 74 9.99 -1.34 -3.65
C GLN A 74 9.79 -2.20 -2.40
N SER A 75 10.16 -3.48 -2.50
CA SER A 75 10.03 -4.42 -1.41
C SER A 75 11.13 -4.20 -0.38
N CYS A 76 12.37 -3.92 -0.82
CA CYS A 76 13.46 -3.47 0.03
C CYS A 76 13.07 -2.20 0.81
N GLY A 77 12.47 -1.22 0.13
CA GLY A 77 12.02 0.02 0.76
C GLY A 77 10.92 -0.21 1.79
N SER A 78 9.99 -1.12 1.50
CA SER A 78 8.95 -1.52 2.46
C SER A 78 9.53 -2.22 3.70
N ILE A 79 10.59 -3.02 3.55
CA ILE A 79 11.30 -3.64 4.67
C ILE A 79 11.96 -2.58 5.53
N LEU A 80 12.72 -1.67 4.91
CA LEU A 80 13.41 -0.57 5.57
C LEU A 80 12.45 0.36 6.32
N ALA A 81 11.30 0.70 5.75
CA ALA A 81 10.29 1.52 6.43
C ALA A 81 9.80 0.89 7.75
N GLN A 82 9.77 -0.45 7.83
CA GLN A 82 9.33 -1.17 9.02
C GLN A 82 10.39 -1.25 10.12
N THR A 83 11.67 -0.97 9.81
CA THR A 83 12.73 -0.97 10.83
C THR A 83 12.64 0.26 11.74
N LYS A 84 11.95 1.32 11.29
CA LYS A 84 11.85 2.64 11.96
C LYS A 84 13.22 3.22 12.33
N ASN A 85 14.28 2.83 11.62
CA ASN A 85 15.64 3.28 11.87
C ASN A 85 15.82 4.73 11.40
N GLU A 86 16.50 5.54 12.21
CA GLU A 86 16.72 6.97 11.95
C GLU A 86 17.51 7.25 10.66
N LYS A 87 18.50 6.42 10.32
CA LYS A 87 19.27 6.54 9.08
C LYS A 87 18.37 6.38 7.85
N VAL A 88 17.45 5.43 7.90
CA VAL A 88 16.46 5.19 6.84
C VAL A 88 15.52 6.39 6.71
N LEU A 89 15.07 6.95 7.83
CA LEU A 89 14.17 8.12 7.84
C LEU A 89 14.79 9.29 7.08
N PHE A 90 16.02 9.67 7.43
CA PHE A 90 16.69 10.79 6.80
C PHE A 90 16.98 10.53 5.31
N ALA A 91 17.36 9.29 4.97
CA ALA A 91 17.52 8.91 3.57
C ALA A 91 16.20 9.04 2.78
N TYR A 92 15.05 8.69 3.38
CA TYR A 92 13.75 8.85 2.72
C TYR A 92 13.28 10.30 2.64
N ILE A 93 13.60 11.13 3.64
CA ILE A 93 13.33 12.58 3.56
C ILE A 93 14.09 13.21 2.39
N GLU A 94 15.37 12.89 2.24
CA GLU A 94 16.21 13.34 1.11
C GLU A 94 15.64 12.84 -0.22
N LEU A 95 15.40 11.53 -0.33
CA LEU A 95 14.88 10.91 -1.54
C LEU A 95 13.52 11.48 -1.96
N LEU A 96 12.59 11.73 -1.03
CA LEU A 96 11.31 12.34 -1.37
C LEU A 96 11.51 13.79 -1.83
N SER A 97 12.37 14.56 -1.16
CA SER A 97 12.67 15.95 -1.53
C SER A 97 13.18 16.08 -2.96
N ASP A 98 13.98 15.11 -3.41
CA ASP A 98 14.53 15.10 -4.77
C ASP A 98 13.56 14.60 -5.83
N ASN A 99 12.50 13.89 -5.42
CA ASN A 99 11.59 13.15 -6.29
C ASN A 99 10.11 13.55 -6.09
N LEU A 100 9.85 14.83 -5.79
CA LEU A 100 8.48 15.34 -5.67
C LEU A 100 7.71 15.22 -7.00
N TYR A 101 8.39 15.41 -8.12
CA TYR A 101 7.85 15.30 -9.47
C TYR A 101 8.91 14.76 -10.43
N GLU A 102 8.47 14.23 -11.57
CA GLU A 102 9.39 13.86 -12.64
C GLU A 102 10.07 15.09 -13.24
N LYS A 103 11.39 15.00 -13.42
CA LYS A 103 12.22 16.04 -14.04
C LYS A 103 12.67 15.59 -15.42
N GLU A 104 12.74 16.52 -16.37
CA GLU A 104 13.44 16.37 -17.65
C GLU A 104 14.97 16.37 -17.43
N GLU A 105 15.75 16.10 -18.47
CA GLU A 105 17.22 16.10 -18.40
C GLU A 105 17.81 17.46 -17.97
N ASP A 106 17.12 18.55 -18.29
CA ASP A 106 17.49 19.92 -17.90
C ASP A 106 17.05 20.29 -16.47
N GLY A 107 16.41 19.36 -15.75
CA GLY A 107 15.90 19.56 -14.40
C GLY A 107 14.51 20.20 -14.30
N SER A 108 13.91 20.61 -15.42
CA SER A 108 12.55 21.16 -15.47
C SER A 108 11.49 20.08 -15.21
N ARG A 109 10.27 20.47 -14.81
CA ARG A 109 9.20 19.52 -14.51
C ARG A 109 8.61 18.95 -15.80
N LYS A 110 8.57 17.63 -15.90
CA LYS A 110 7.94 16.90 -17.01
C LYS A 110 6.42 17.13 -17.03
N GLN A 111 5.86 17.51 -18.18
CA GLN A 111 4.46 17.95 -18.27
C GLN A 111 3.41 16.84 -18.49
N SER A 112 3.81 15.58 -18.71
CA SER A 112 2.84 14.49 -19.00
C SER A 112 3.37 13.11 -18.61
N PRO A 113 2.58 12.24 -17.93
CA PRO A 113 3.01 10.87 -17.69
C PRO A 113 2.11 9.83 -18.38
N PRO A 114 2.64 8.94 -19.23
CA PRO A 114 2.02 7.65 -19.42
C PRO A 114 2.73 6.65 -18.49
N ARG A 115 2.11 6.40 -17.33
CA ARG A 115 2.28 5.18 -16.51
C ARG A 115 3.74 4.81 -16.17
N GLY A 116 4.22 5.30 -15.03
CA GLY A 116 5.39 4.74 -14.34
C GLY A 116 5.25 4.96 -12.85
N VAL A 117 5.56 3.97 -12.02
CA VAL A 117 5.35 4.02 -10.57
C VAL A 117 6.29 5.10 -9.99
N SER A 118 5.76 6.31 -9.79
CA SER A 118 6.57 7.48 -9.41
C SER A 118 7.32 7.17 -8.13
N TYR A 119 8.65 7.12 -8.23
CA TYR A 119 9.53 6.74 -7.15
C TYR A 119 9.22 7.52 -5.85
N GLY A 120 8.95 8.82 -5.95
CA GLY A 120 8.52 9.66 -4.83
C GLY A 120 7.22 9.21 -4.16
N ARG A 121 6.26 8.63 -4.91
CA ARG A 121 5.03 8.05 -4.34
C ARG A 121 5.35 6.97 -3.33
N GLN A 122 6.26 6.06 -3.69
CA GLN A 122 6.68 4.97 -2.80
C GLN A 122 7.42 5.51 -1.58
N ILE A 123 8.31 6.49 -1.76
CA ILE A 123 9.04 7.08 -0.64
C ILE A 123 8.09 7.79 0.33
N ALA A 124 7.09 8.53 -0.16
CA ALA A 124 6.06 9.14 0.69
C ALA A 124 5.26 8.09 1.48
N GLU A 125 4.86 6.98 0.83
CA GLU A 125 4.20 5.86 1.50
C GLU A 125 5.10 5.24 2.60
N TYR A 126 6.40 5.09 2.33
CA TYR A 126 7.35 4.58 3.31
C TYR A 126 7.50 5.50 4.52
N LEU A 127 7.62 6.81 4.31
CA LEU A 127 7.66 7.80 5.40
C LEU A 127 6.41 7.72 6.28
N GLY A 128 5.22 7.54 5.69
CA GLY A 128 3.99 7.31 6.46
C GLY A 128 4.05 6.07 7.34
N LYS A 129 4.59 4.95 6.81
CA LYS A 129 4.77 3.69 7.56
C LYS A 129 5.81 3.77 8.68
N MET A 130 6.76 4.70 8.59
CA MET A 130 7.74 4.91 9.66
C MET A 130 7.10 5.55 10.90
N GLU A 131 5.95 6.22 10.74
CA GLU A 131 5.21 6.88 11.82
C GLU A 131 6.02 7.95 12.58
N ASP A 132 7.02 8.54 11.92
CA ASP A 132 7.89 9.56 12.50
C ASP A 132 7.54 10.98 12.04
N LYS A 133 7.15 11.84 12.98
CA LYS A 133 6.72 13.22 12.71
C LYS A 133 7.82 14.13 12.17
N ARG A 134 9.09 13.74 12.21
CA ARG A 134 10.18 14.46 11.54
C ARG A 134 10.01 14.48 10.01
N ALA A 135 9.21 13.58 9.44
CA ALA A 135 8.87 13.58 8.02
C ALA A 135 7.82 14.63 7.60
N LEU A 136 7.12 15.26 8.55
CA LEU A 136 6.01 16.18 8.25
C LEU A 136 6.39 17.32 7.29
N PRO A 137 7.55 18.01 7.42
CA PRO A 137 7.90 19.10 6.52
C PRO A 137 8.00 18.67 5.05
N VAL A 138 8.66 17.54 4.76
CA VAL A 138 8.82 17.06 3.39
C VAL A 138 7.50 16.52 2.81
N LEU A 139 6.65 15.90 3.65
CA LEU A 139 5.34 15.41 3.23
C LEU A 139 4.39 16.58 2.88
N LYS A 140 4.38 17.66 3.66
CA LYS A 140 3.62 18.88 3.33
C LYS A 140 4.06 19.47 1.99
N LYS A 141 5.37 19.58 1.78
CA LYS A 141 5.93 20.02 0.50
C LYS A 141 5.51 19.09 -0.66
N ALA A 142 5.46 17.79 -0.44
CA ALA A 142 5.03 16.79 -1.42
C ALA A 142 3.54 16.90 -1.78
N VAL A 143 2.67 17.24 -0.82
CA VAL A 143 1.26 17.54 -1.11
C VAL A 143 1.12 18.76 -2.03
N GLU A 144 1.91 19.80 -1.78
CA GLU A 144 1.81 21.08 -2.50
C GLU A 144 2.44 21.07 -3.90
N GLN A 145 3.62 20.46 -4.02
CA GLN A 145 4.48 20.58 -5.20
C GLN A 145 4.55 19.29 -6.02
N GLY A 146 4.20 18.16 -5.40
CA GLY A 146 4.38 16.86 -6.01
C GLY A 146 3.44 16.58 -7.18
N ASP A 147 3.77 15.56 -7.96
CA ASP A 147 2.84 15.01 -8.93
C ASP A 147 1.62 14.39 -8.24
N SER A 148 0.52 14.21 -8.97
CA SER A 148 -0.77 13.76 -8.42
C SER A 148 -0.67 12.49 -7.59
N SER A 149 0.20 11.54 -7.99
CA SER A 149 0.45 10.32 -7.23
C SER A 149 1.27 10.56 -5.96
N VAL A 150 2.28 11.43 -6.02
CA VAL A 150 3.13 11.79 -4.88
C VAL A 150 2.31 12.53 -3.83
N SER A 151 1.55 13.55 -4.27
CA SER A 151 0.66 14.33 -3.42
C SER A 151 -0.38 13.45 -2.71
N ARG A 152 -1.00 12.51 -3.43
CA ARG A 152 -1.93 11.53 -2.84
C ARG A 152 -1.28 10.69 -1.73
N SER A 153 -0.12 10.08 -2.00
CA SER A 153 0.57 9.25 -1.00
C SER A 153 1.10 10.06 0.17
N ALA A 154 1.54 11.31 -0.07
CA ALA A 154 1.94 12.22 0.99
C ALA A 154 0.74 12.60 1.88
N LEU A 155 -0.43 12.87 1.31
CA LEU A 155 -1.64 13.20 2.06
C LEU A 155 -2.12 12.02 2.92
N GLU A 156 -2.06 10.80 2.38
CA GLU A 156 -2.33 9.57 3.13
C GLU A 156 -1.33 9.37 4.29
N ALA A 157 -0.04 9.64 4.06
CA ALA A 157 0.98 9.60 5.12
C ALA A 157 0.73 10.66 6.20
N LEU A 158 0.35 11.89 5.85
CA LEU A 158 0.01 12.94 6.80
C LEU A 158 -1.20 12.56 7.68
N TYR A 159 -2.20 11.88 7.11
CA TYR A 159 -3.32 11.33 7.87
C TYR A 159 -2.84 10.32 8.93
N TYR A 160 -2.00 9.36 8.53
CA TYR A 160 -1.47 8.36 9.46
C TYR A 160 -0.53 8.95 10.53
N LEU A 161 0.09 10.10 10.26
CA LEU A 161 0.89 10.86 11.22
C LEU A 161 0.06 11.79 12.13
N ASN A 162 -1.27 11.81 11.96
CA ASN A 162 -2.21 12.70 12.65
C ASN A 162 -1.91 14.19 12.45
N ASP A 163 -1.41 14.57 11.28
CA ASP A 163 -1.23 15.98 10.88
C ASP A 163 -2.40 16.50 10.05
N VAL A 164 -3.19 15.60 9.46
CA VAL A 164 -4.43 15.89 8.73
C VAL A 164 -5.52 14.94 9.23
N SER A 165 -6.70 15.47 9.55
CA SER A 165 -7.87 14.69 9.97
C SER A 165 -8.74 14.26 8.78
N MET A 166 -9.70 13.36 9.02
CA MET A 166 -10.68 13.02 7.98
C MET A 166 -11.53 14.23 7.57
N ASP A 167 -11.86 15.12 8.51
CA ASP A 167 -12.61 16.36 8.24
C ASP A 167 -11.82 17.28 7.31
N ASP A 168 -10.52 17.44 7.57
CA ASP A 168 -9.61 18.21 6.71
C ASP A 168 -9.59 17.62 5.30
N LEU A 169 -9.55 16.28 5.16
CA LEU A 169 -9.60 15.63 3.83
C LEU A 169 -10.89 15.94 3.08
N PHE A 170 -12.04 15.91 3.74
CA PHE A 170 -13.31 16.29 3.13
C PHE A 170 -13.33 17.79 2.73
N GLU A 171 -12.81 18.67 3.58
CA GLU A 171 -12.70 20.09 3.25
C GLU A 171 -11.78 20.31 2.04
N MET A 172 -10.61 19.66 2.03
CA MET A 172 -9.67 19.73 0.92
C MET A 172 -10.31 19.22 -0.37
N ALA A 173 -11.02 18.09 -0.33
CA ALA A 173 -11.69 17.50 -1.48
C ALA A 173 -12.74 18.41 -2.14
N SER A 174 -13.30 19.38 -1.41
CA SER A 174 -14.23 20.38 -1.98
C SER A 174 -13.53 21.44 -2.86
N LYS A 175 -12.20 21.56 -2.76
CA LYS A 175 -11.41 22.57 -3.46
C LYS A 175 -10.85 21.97 -4.76
N GLU A 176 -10.96 22.70 -5.87
CA GLU A 176 -10.56 22.21 -7.20
C GLU A 176 -9.11 21.74 -7.30
N LYS A 177 -8.18 22.38 -6.56
CA LYS A 177 -6.77 21.99 -6.51
C LYS A 177 -6.55 20.53 -6.06
N TYR A 178 -7.51 19.96 -5.33
CA TYR A 178 -7.41 18.68 -4.64
C TYR A 178 -8.39 17.63 -5.20
N ARG A 179 -8.61 17.63 -6.53
CA ARG A 179 -9.47 16.65 -7.23
C ARG A 179 -9.14 15.18 -6.93
N SER A 180 -7.93 14.86 -6.46
CA SER A 180 -7.53 13.49 -6.10
C SER A 180 -7.84 13.11 -4.65
N THR A 181 -8.19 14.06 -3.77
CA THR A 181 -8.43 13.80 -2.34
C THR A 181 -9.60 12.87 -2.06
N PRO A 182 -10.70 12.85 -2.83
CA PRO A 182 -11.71 11.81 -2.71
C PRO A 182 -11.13 10.37 -2.81
N HIS A 183 -10.12 10.15 -3.66
CA HIS A 183 -9.43 8.85 -3.73
C HIS A 183 -8.61 8.54 -2.46
N VAL A 184 -8.05 9.56 -1.80
CA VAL A 184 -7.32 9.40 -0.52
C VAL A 184 -8.28 8.91 0.56
N ILE A 185 -9.46 9.54 0.67
CA ILE A 185 -10.50 9.14 1.63
C ILE A 185 -10.90 7.67 1.43
N LEU A 186 -11.16 7.25 0.19
CA LEU A 186 -11.46 5.85 -0.11
C LEU A 186 -10.28 4.90 0.18
N SER A 187 -9.04 5.33 -0.07
CA SER A 187 -7.82 4.54 0.23
C SER A 187 -7.72 4.24 1.72
N ILE A 188 -7.86 5.28 2.55
CA ILE A 188 -7.85 5.16 4.00
C ILE A 188 -9.00 4.27 4.47
N ALA A 189 -10.22 4.50 3.96
CA ALA A 189 -11.38 3.69 4.30
C ALA A 189 -11.18 2.22 3.94
N PHE A 190 -10.58 1.91 2.80
CA PHE A 190 -10.26 0.54 2.42
C PHE A 190 -9.30 -0.14 3.40
N ASN A 191 -8.24 0.56 3.78
CA ASN A 191 -7.19 0.03 4.63
C ASN A 191 -7.69 -0.19 6.06
N ASP A 192 -8.53 0.71 6.57
CA ASP A 192 -8.86 0.75 7.99
C ASP A 192 -10.30 0.31 8.34
N CYS A 193 -11.19 0.10 7.36
CA CYS A 193 -12.55 -0.41 7.62
C CYS A 193 -12.55 -1.77 8.33
N ARG A 194 -11.48 -2.55 8.21
CA ARG A 194 -11.32 -3.82 8.94
C ARG A 194 -10.95 -3.64 10.41
N ARG A 195 -10.31 -2.52 10.75
CA ARG A 195 -9.84 -2.20 12.11
C ARG A 195 -10.93 -1.47 12.90
N ASN A 196 -11.65 -0.55 12.26
CA ASN A 196 -12.75 0.19 12.88
C ASN A 196 -13.95 0.29 11.93
N PRO A 197 -14.70 -0.81 11.71
CA PRO A 197 -15.79 -0.85 10.75
C PRO A 197 -16.91 0.16 11.08
N THR A 198 -17.19 0.42 12.35
CA THR A 198 -18.24 1.36 12.76
C THR A 198 -17.90 2.80 12.35
N TYR A 199 -16.69 3.26 12.63
CA TYR A 199 -16.24 4.59 12.21
C TYR A 199 -16.22 4.72 10.69
N PHE A 200 -15.72 3.71 9.98
CA PHE A 200 -15.65 3.83 8.52
C PHE A 200 -17.01 3.74 7.83
N LEU A 201 -18.04 3.16 8.44
CA LEU A 201 -19.40 3.29 7.92
C LEU A 201 -19.84 4.76 7.87
N THR A 202 -19.57 5.56 8.91
CA THR A 202 -19.95 6.98 8.91
C THR A 202 -19.14 7.80 7.90
N VAL A 203 -17.85 7.50 7.75
CA VAL A 203 -17.00 8.11 6.70
C VAL A 203 -17.51 7.78 5.31
N LEU A 204 -17.92 6.54 5.06
CA LEU A 204 -18.40 6.09 3.76
C LEU A 204 -19.79 6.66 3.43
N ASP A 205 -20.68 6.80 4.42
CA ASP A 205 -21.96 7.48 4.24
C ASP A 205 -21.75 8.95 3.85
N ARG A 206 -20.92 9.67 4.61
CA ARG A 206 -20.55 11.06 4.27
C ARG A 206 -19.90 11.17 2.90
N TYR A 207 -19.08 10.19 2.52
CA TYR A 207 -18.44 10.16 1.21
C TYR A 207 -19.48 10.06 0.08
N ILE A 208 -20.46 9.17 0.22
CA ILE A 208 -21.54 9.00 -0.77
C ILE A 208 -22.37 10.29 -0.90
N GLU A 209 -22.66 10.94 0.22
CA GLU A 209 -23.38 12.22 0.27
C GLU A 209 -22.58 13.39 -0.32
N SER A 210 -21.26 13.41 -0.10
CA SER A 210 -20.39 14.52 -0.52
C SER A 210 -20.00 14.44 -2.00
N PHE A 211 -19.96 13.23 -2.57
CA PHE A 211 -19.49 12.99 -3.94
C PHE A 211 -20.45 12.13 -4.77
N PRO A 212 -21.75 12.45 -4.84
CA PRO A 212 -22.76 11.60 -5.49
C PRO A 212 -22.51 11.44 -7.00
N ASP A 213 -21.94 12.46 -7.64
CA ASP A 213 -21.63 12.46 -9.07
C ASP A 213 -20.43 11.57 -9.41
N TRP A 214 -19.60 11.22 -8.44
CA TRP A 214 -18.47 10.34 -8.67
C TRP A 214 -18.88 8.87 -8.57
N ARG A 215 -19.68 8.41 -9.56
CA ARG A 215 -20.36 7.10 -9.56
C ARG A 215 -19.44 5.93 -9.25
N MET A 216 -18.26 5.85 -9.90
CA MET A 216 -17.26 4.82 -9.59
C MET A 216 -16.83 4.87 -8.10
N GLY A 217 -16.57 6.05 -7.57
CA GLY A 217 -16.20 6.23 -6.16
C GLY A 217 -17.33 5.83 -5.21
N VAL A 218 -18.57 6.21 -5.50
CA VAL A 218 -19.77 5.81 -4.75
C VAL A 218 -19.93 4.29 -4.73
N GLY A 219 -19.76 3.62 -5.87
CA GLY A 219 -19.82 2.16 -5.94
C GLY A 219 -18.72 1.47 -5.12
N ILE A 220 -17.48 2.00 -5.16
CA ILE A 220 -16.40 1.54 -4.28
C ILE A 220 -16.75 1.75 -2.80
N ALA A 221 -17.37 2.88 -2.45
CA ALA A 221 -17.79 3.14 -1.06
C ALA A 221 -18.82 2.10 -0.58
N HIS A 222 -19.83 1.78 -1.38
CA HIS A 222 -20.79 0.70 -1.09
C HIS A 222 -20.11 -0.67 -0.94
N MET A 223 -19.10 -0.99 -1.77
CA MET A 223 -18.31 -2.21 -1.59
C MET A 223 -17.57 -2.25 -0.23
N TYR A 224 -17.09 -1.11 0.26
CA TYR A 224 -16.41 -1.03 1.56
C TYR A 224 -17.41 -1.06 2.73
N LYS A 225 -18.60 -0.48 2.57
CA LYS A 225 -19.70 -0.63 3.53
C LYS A 225 -20.12 -2.09 3.66
N MET A 226 -20.23 -2.82 2.55
CA MET A 226 -20.49 -4.27 2.56
C MET A 226 -19.50 -5.03 3.43
N GLU A 227 -18.19 -4.77 3.30
CA GLU A 227 -17.18 -5.45 4.14
C GLU A 227 -17.26 -5.03 5.61
N SER A 228 -17.56 -3.75 5.88
CA SER A 228 -17.72 -3.24 7.24
C SER A 228 -18.91 -3.88 7.94
N TYR A 229 -20.08 -3.94 7.28
CA TYR A 229 -21.26 -4.63 7.81
C TYR A 229 -21.03 -6.12 8.01
N ARG A 230 -20.34 -6.79 7.08
CA ARG A 230 -19.99 -8.21 7.24
C ARG A 230 -19.11 -8.43 8.48
N LYS A 231 -18.14 -7.55 8.73
CA LYS A 231 -17.29 -7.61 9.93
C LYS A 231 -18.04 -7.37 11.24
N LEU A 232 -19.12 -6.60 11.19
CA LEU A 232 -20.04 -6.37 12.30
C LEU A 232 -21.16 -7.43 12.38
N GLU A 233 -21.06 -8.52 11.60
CA GLU A 233 -22.08 -9.58 11.49
C GLU A 233 -23.48 -9.09 11.07
N ARG A 234 -23.57 -7.89 10.49
CA ARG A 234 -24.78 -7.29 9.93
C ARG A 234 -25.01 -7.76 8.49
N TYR A 235 -25.16 -9.08 8.33
CA TYR A 235 -25.13 -9.71 7.00
C TYR A 235 -26.23 -9.22 6.04
N LYS A 236 -27.42 -8.90 6.54
CA LYS A 236 -28.51 -8.35 5.69
C LYS A 236 -28.13 -6.99 5.10
N ASP A 237 -27.56 -6.12 5.91
CA ASP A 237 -27.09 -4.80 5.47
C ASP A 237 -25.92 -4.96 4.48
N ALA A 238 -24.99 -5.88 4.75
CA ALA A 238 -23.89 -6.18 3.84
C ALA A 238 -24.39 -6.61 2.44
N LEU A 239 -25.42 -7.47 2.38
CA LEU A 239 -26.01 -7.92 1.12
C LEU A 239 -26.73 -6.77 0.39
N LYS A 240 -27.42 -5.89 1.11
CA LYS A 240 -28.05 -4.69 0.53
C LYS A 240 -27.02 -3.78 -0.14
N GLU A 241 -25.91 -3.50 0.54
CA GLU A 241 -24.82 -2.69 -0.03
C GLU A 241 -24.16 -3.37 -1.24
N ALA A 242 -24.08 -4.70 -1.24
CA ALA A 242 -23.59 -5.46 -2.40
C ALA A 242 -24.50 -5.28 -3.62
N ASP A 243 -25.82 -5.32 -3.43
CA ASP A 243 -26.80 -5.13 -4.50
C ASP A 243 -26.75 -3.71 -5.07
N ILE A 244 -26.60 -2.70 -4.20
CA ILE A 244 -26.41 -1.31 -4.64
C ILE A 244 -25.13 -1.20 -5.46
N ALA A 245 -24.01 -1.72 -4.98
CA ALA A 245 -22.73 -1.68 -5.70
C ALA A 245 -22.80 -2.38 -7.08
N LEU A 246 -23.54 -3.49 -7.18
CA LEU A 246 -23.77 -4.20 -8.45
C LEU A 246 -24.69 -3.43 -9.42
N SER A 247 -25.57 -2.55 -8.91
CA SER A 247 -26.47 -1.74 -9.74
C SER A 247 -25.80 -0.52 -10.39
N ILE A 248 -24.56 -0.20 -10.00
CA ILE A 248 -23.82 0.92 -10.56
C ILE A 248 -23.08 0.42 -11.81
N ASP A 249 -23.62 0.74 -12.99
CA ASP A 249 -23.17 0.25 -14.30
C ASP A 249 -21.64 0.39 -14.52
N GLU A 250 -21.01 1.43 -13.99
CA GLU A 250 -19.56 1.67 -14.16
C GLU A 250 -18.65 0.66 -13.45
N MET A 251 -19.20 -0.31 -12.72
CA MET A 251 -18.43 -1.33 -11.98
C MET A 251 -18.15 -2.63 -12.75
N PHE A 252 -18.19 -2.61 -14.09
CA PHE A 252 -17.95 -3.78 -14.95
C PHE A 252 -16.73 -4.63 -14.58
N LEU A 253 -15.63 -4.02 -14.13
CA LEU A 253 -14.40 -4.73 -13.77
C LEU A 253 -14.46 -5.44 -12.40
N HIS A 254 -15.53 -5.29 -11.62
CA HIS A 254 -15.60 -5.76 -10.23
C HIS A 254 -16.78 -6.70 -9.94
N PHE A 255 -17.68 -6.96 -10.90
CA PHE A 255 -18.83 -7.86 -10.72
C PHE A 255 -18.45 -9.22 -10.12
N ASP A 256 -17.47 -9.89 -10.70
CA ASP A 256 -17.03 -11.21 -10.20
C ASP A 256 -16.50 -11.16 -8.76
N HIS A 257 -15.78 -10.09 -8.42
CA HIS A 257 -15.26 -9.91 -7.07
C HIS A 257 -16.37 -9.67 -6.06
N ILE A 258 -17.39 -8.89 -6.43
CA ILE A 258 -18.54 -8.60 -5.56
C ILE A 258 -19.42 -9.84 -5.42
N ASN A 259 -19.73 -10.54 -6.51
CA ASN A 259 -20.49 -11.79 -6.48
C ASN A 259 -19.82 -12.87 -5.62
N LYS A 260 -18.49 -13.01 -5.73
CA LYS A 260 -17.71 -13.89 -4.84
C LYS A 260 -17.82 -13.47 -3.37
N ARG A 261 -17.76 -12.16 -3.07
CA ARG A 261 -17.93 -11.62 -1.71
C ARG A 261 -19.35 -11.86 -1.18
N LYS A 262 -20.37 -11.57 -1.98
CA LYS A 262 -21.79 -11.81 -1.67
C LYS A 262 -22.06 -13.28 -1.33
N LYS A 263 -21.51 -14.21 -2.11
CA LYS A 263 -21.58 -15.65 -1.82
C LYS A 263 -20.97 -16.00 -0.46
N ARG A 264 -19.78 -15.46 -0.15
CA ARG A 264 -19.15 -15.67 1.17
C ARG A 264 -20.01 -15.15 2.32
N ILE A 265 -20.62 -13.97 2.18
CA ILE A 265 -21.53 -13.40 3.19
C ILE A 265 -22.72 -14.33 3.44
N LEU A 266 -23.33 -14.88 2.38
CA LEU A 266 -24.44 -15.84 2.49
C LEU A 266 -24.02 -17.12 3.22
N ASP A 267 -22.83 -17.63 2.92
CA ASP A 267 -22.29 -18.83 3.57
C ASP A 267 -21.98 -18.58 5.07
N GLU A 268 -21.43 -17.41 5.41
CA GLU A 268 -21.19 -16.97 6.79
C GLU A 268 -22.51 -16.85 7.57
N MET A 269 -23.52 -16.19 6.99
CA MET A 269 -24.86 -16.05 7.57
C MET A 269 -25.52 -17.41 7.86
N LYS A 270 -25.40 -18.39 6.94
CA LYS A 270 -25.91 -19.76 7.13
C LYS A 270 -25.18 -20.50 8.25
N LYS A 271 -23.88 -20.27 8.43
CA LYS A 271 -23.09 -20.89 9.51
C LYS A 271 -23.47 -20.31 10.87
N GLY A 272 -23.58 -18.98 11.00
CA GLY A 272 -23.99 -18.32 12.23
C GLY A 272 -25.39 -18.71 12.72
N SER A 273 -26.33 -18.94 11.80
CA SER A 273 -27.67 -19.43 12.16
C SER A 273 -27.68 -20.85 12.73
N LYS A 274 -26.63 -21.66 12.50
CA LYS A 274 -26.54 -23.03 13.03
C LYS A 274 -25.88 -23.09 14.42
N SER A 275 -25.02 -22.12 14.76
CA SER A 275 -24.35 -22.07 16.07
C SER A 275 -25.29 -21.57 17.18
N GLY A 276 -26.20 -20.65 16.89
CA GLY A 276 -27.19 -20.14 17.86
C GLY A 276 -28.39 -21.06 18.16
N LYS A 277 -28.38 -22.31 17.66
CA LYS A 277 -29.43 -23.34 17.93
C LYS A 277 -28.94 -24.47 18.84
N ARG A 278 -27.78 -24.30 19.49
CA ARG A 278 -27.16 -25.28 20.40
C ARG A 278 -27.13 -24.84 21.86
N GLU A 279 -27.94 -23.86 22.24
CA GLU A 279 -28.27 -23.52 23.63
C GLU A 279 -29.68 -24.01 23.94
#